data_AF-A0A1X2G417-F1
#
_entry.id   AF-A0A1X2G417-F1
#
_cell.length_a   1.000
_cell.length_b   1.000
_cell.length_c   1.000
_cell.angle_alpha   90.00
_cell.angle_beta   90.00
_cell.angle_gamma   90.00
#
_symmetry.space_group_name_H-M   'P 1'
#
loop_
_entity.id
_entity.type
_entity.pdbx_description
1 polymer ?
#
loop_
_entity_poly.entity_id
_entity_poly.type
_entity_poly.pdbx_seq_one_letter_code
_entity_poly.pdbx_strand_id
1 'polypeptide(L)'
;MTYLERIDYEEDESDYEKDESDYEEDESDYKEDEMRDEFLTDELPSDMLPGSDGLSKMVLKVPSVVDIVAHDLLKVPKATYMVADSEWHNGTRSDVLYVPRLAAQKALPPILIEVQLIINEPFMQKLVRYCQSVLLIHKVYPLVVVFCIDKVSTSNVMNKFKPVEEKPWMYALDHCDFWAKKCFLLSERTLLGHPLDGDVPHLMALALFLVEQAPSLQGHSRRDHPTIRQLYLYAIDLCKEELDRKKLFVEVIDVVCNNNMRILDKAKAVLSSVPGTSEAERHISSGLEYNRQVKRKYVTINEDDIPLEPLPSGSLKEREWQNTNERDDDLKFIVQYRENHVGKWSWVKCLEEAHAQDHCTRFATVEGIRTFYKRAIMN
;
A
#
# COMPACT_ATOMS: atom_id res chain seq x y z
N MET A 1 43.07 37.99 53.36
CA MET A 1 42.97 39.47 53.34
C MET A 1 41.92 39.79 52.29
N THR A 2 40.61 39.60 52.48
CA THR A 2 39.66 40.02 53.55
C THR A 2 39.59 41.52 53.77
N TYR A 3 38.39 42.08 53.50
CA TYR A 3 37.57 43.15 54.12
C TYR A 3 36.67 43.69 52.98
N LEU A 4 35.35 43.43 52.84
CA LEU A 4 34.16 43.49 53.70
C LEU A 4 33.92 44.85 54.37
N GLU A 5 32.99 45.63 53.79
CA GLU A 5 32.08 46.63 54.42
C GLU A 5 30.82 46.68 53.52
N ARG A 6 29.67 46.12 53.91
CA ARG A 6 28.57 46.69 54.75
C ARG A 6 28.05 48.03 54.24
N ILE A 7 26.88 48.02 53.61
CA ILE A 7 25.91 49.11 53.70
C ILE A 7 24.53 48.50 53.99
N ASP A 8 23.89 49.11 54.98
CA ASP A 8 22.69 48.70 55.68
C ASP A 8 21.39 48.92 54.89
N TYR A 9 20.38 48.17 55.33
CA TYR A 9 18.98 48.20 54.93
C TYR A 9 18.29 49.49 55.40
N GLU A 10 17.48 50.11 54.54
CA GLU A 10 16.29 50.86 54.96
C GLU A 10 15.09 50.26 54.22
N GLU A 11 14.11 49.85 55.02
CA GLU A 11 12.80 49.30 54.66
C GLU A 11 11.94 50.41 54.06
N ASP A 12 11.30 50.14 52.91
CA ASP A 12 10.07 50.82 52.53
C ASP A 12 9.02 49.76 52.21
N GLU A 13 8.16 49.53 53.20
CA GLU A 13 6.89 48.84 53.06
C GLU A 13 5.95 49.70 52.19
N SER A 14 5.55 49.19 51.03
CA SER A 14 4.24 49.54 50.48
C SER A 14 3.72 48.42 49.58
N ASP A 15 2.75 47.71 50.14
CA ASP A 15 1.57 47.11 49.51
C ASP A 15 1.59 46.99 47.98
N TYR A 16 1.89 45.79 47.51
CA TYR A 16 1.32 45.30 46.26
C TYR A 16 0.49 44.05 46.55
N GLU A 17 -0.82 44.25 46.37
CA GLU A 17 -1.86 43.23 46.39
C GLU A 17 -1.42 42.02 45.56
N LYS A 18 -1.42 40.85 46.22
CA LYS A 18 -1.23 39.56 45.57
C LYS A 18 -2.55 39.23 44.85
N ASP A 19 -2.59 39.47 43.55
CA ASP A 19 -3.50 38.75 42.66
C ASP A 19 -3.11 37.26 42.70
N GLU A 20 -3.92 36.46 43.37
CA GLU A 20 -3.96 35.01 43.19
C GLU A 20 -4.51 34.73 41.78
N SER A 21 -3.66 34.87 40.76
CA SER A 21 -3.93 34.32 39.45
C SER A 21 -3.52 32.85 39.46
N ASP A 22 -4.53 31.99 39.34
CA ASP A 22 -4.49 30.58 39.03
C ASP A 22 -3.23 30.16 38.24
N TYR A 23 -2.34 29.43 38.92
CA TYR A 23 -1.43 28.51 38.24
C TYR A 23 -2.26 27.26 37.90
N GLU A 24 -3.06 27.32 36.85
CA GLU A 24 -3.42 26.12 36.11
C GLU A 24 -2.13 25.61 35.46
N GLU A 25 -1.41 24.73 36.16
CA GLU A 25 -0.43 23.86 35.53
C GLU A 25 -1.16 23.09 34.42
N ASP A 26 -0.67 23.22 33.19
CA ASP A 26 -1.20 22.58 31.99
C ASP A 26 -1.26 21.05 32.18
N GLU A 27 -2.39 20.56 32.67
CA GLU A 27 -2.73 19.12 32.72
C GLU A 27 -2.69 18.44 31.34
N SER A 28 -2.58 19.21 30.25
CA SER A 28 -2.48 18.67 28.90
C SER A 28 -1.12 18.02 28.60
N ASP A 29 -0.03 18.52 29.20
CA ASP A 29 1.33 18.01 28.91
C ASP A 29 1.56 16.67 29.64
N TYR A 30 1.04 16.54 30.85
CA TYR A 30 1.07 15.29 31.62
C TYR A 30 0.18 14.18 31.02
N LYS A 31 -0.93 14.53 30.36
CA LYS A 31 -1.83 13.56 29.72
C LYS A 31 -1.30 13.03 28.39
N GLU A 32 -0.54 13.82 27.63
CA GLU A 32 0.12 13.31 26.41
C GLU A 32 1.24 12.31 26.73
N ASP A 33 2.03 12.55 27.77
CA ASP A 33 3.12 11.64 28.16
C ASP A 33 2.62 10.37 28.87
N GLU A 34 1.56 10.43 29.69
CA GLU A 34 0.92 9.21 30.24
C GLU A 34 0.26 8.35 29.15
N MET A 35 -0.38 8.98 28.15
CA MET A 35 -0.99 8.26 27.03
C MET A 35 0.07 7.61 26.12
N ARG A 36 1.27 8.17 26.03
CA ARG A 36 2.41 7.63 25.27
C ARG A 36 3.08 6.42 25.94
N ASP A 37 2.94 6.28 27.26
CA ASP A 37 3.51 5.14 28.00
C ASP A 37 2.61 3.89 27.95
N GLU A 38 1.30 4.04 27.75
CA GLU A 38 0.36 2.90 27.62
C GLU A 38 0.65 2.03 26.37
N PHE A 39 1.13 2.64 25.29
CA PHE A 39 1.50 1.94 24.04
C PHE A 39 2.87 1.24 24.11
N LEU A 40 3.65 1.44 25.18
CA LEU A 40 4.99 0.83 25.29
C LEU A 40 4.92 -0.70 25.42
N THR A 41 3.78 -1.26 25.83
CA THR A 41 3.57 -2.70 25.99
C THR A 41 2.77 -3.36 24.88
N ASP A 42 2.21 -2.58 23.95
CA ASP A 42 1.42 -3.11 22.85
C ASP A 42 2.33 -3.87 21.85
N GLU A 43 1.93 -5.09 21.51
CA GLU A 43 2.57 -5.91 20.48
C GLU A 43 1.75 -5.86 19.19
N LEU A 44 2.45 -5.61 18.08
CA LEU A 44 1.88 -5.68 16.74
C LEU A 44 1.60 -7.14 16.38
N PRO A 45 0.45 -7.43 15.73
CA PRO A 45 0.15 -8.76 15.20
C PRO A 45 1.25 -9.24 14.24
N SER A 46 1.45 -10.56 14.18
CA SER A 46 2.51 -11.17 13.36
C SER A 46 2.35 -10.93 11.85
N ASP A 47 1.11 -10.71 11.36
CA ASP A 47 0.81 -10.34 9.98
C ASP A 47 0.97 -8.84 9.70
N MET A 48 1.21 -8.05 10.74
CA MET A 48 1.30 -6.59 10.72
C MET A 48 2.61 -6.10 11.38
N LEU A 49 3.67 -6.89 11.30
CA LEU A 49 4.99 -6.45 11.77
C LEU A 49 5.56 -5.33 10.88
N PRO A 50 6.43 -4.46 11.42
CA PRO A 50 7.21 -3.54 10.59
C PRO A 50 7.95 -4.33 9.51
N GLY A 51 8.10 -3.76 8.30
CA GLY A 51 8.70 -4.49 7.17
C GLY A 51 7.74 -5.40 6.41
N SER A 52 6.57 -5.76 6.97
CA SER A 52 5.50 -6.43 6.21
C SER A 52 4.93 -5.53 5.12
N ASP A 53 4.42 -6.12 4.03
CA ASP A 53 3.88 -5.37 2.88
C ASP A 53 2.76 -4.40 3.29
N GLY A 54 1.83 -4.87 4.13
CA GLY A 54 0.68 -4.10 4.59
C GLY A 54 1.08 -2.93 5.48
N LEU A 55 1.70 -3.22 6.63
CA LEU A 55 2.03 -2.17 7.60
C LEU A 55 3.01 -1.14 7.01
N SER A 56 4.04 -1.60 6.30
CA SER A 56 5.06 -0.69 5.75
C SER A 56 4.44 0.33 4.79
N LYS A 57 3.51 -0.10 3.92
CA LYS A 57 2.79 0.80 3.01
C LYS A 57 1.92 1.81 3.74
N MET A 58 1.33 1.44 4.87
CA MET A 58 0.51 2.38 5.65
C MET A 58 1.39 3.40 6.39
N VAL A 59 2.43 2.93 7.08
CA VAL A 59 3.37 3.81 7.81
C VAL A 59 4.05 4.79 6.86
N LEU A 60 4.51 4.33 5.70
CA LEU A 60 5.13 5.20 4.69
C LEU A 60 4.16 6.26 4.12
N LYS A 61 2.85 6.08 4.25
CA LYS A 61 1.87 7.10 3.81
C LYS A 61 1.58 8.16 4.86
N VAL A 62 2.06 7.99 6.10
CA VAL A 62 1.88 8.97 7.17
C VAL A 62 2.64 10.27 6.81
N PRO A 63 2.02 11.46 6.87
CA PRO A 63 2.64 12.71 6.42
C PRO A 63 4.01 13.01 7.03
N SER A 64 4.20 12.77 8.33
CA SER A 64 5.49 12.99 8.98
C SER A 64 6.57 12.04 8.47
N VAL A 65 6.21 10.82 8.04
CA VAL A 65 7.14 9.85 7.46
C VAL A 65 7.52 10.25 6.04
N VAL A 66 6.57 10.78 5.26
CA VAL A 66 6.86 11.43 3.96
C VAL A 66 7.89 12.54 4.14
N ASP A 67 7.69 13.39 5.15
CA ASP A 67 8.61 14.49 5.47
C ASP A 67 9.98 13.99 5.91
N ILE A 68 10.08 12.93 6.72
CA ILE A 68 11.35 12.30 7.09
C ILE A 68 12.13 11.91 5.84
N VAL A 69 11.51 11.15 4.93
CA VAL A 69 12.21 10.67 3.72
C VAL A 69 12.62 11.83 2.82
N ALA A 70 11.70 12.76 2.55
CA ALA A 70 11.96 13.88 1.65
C ALA A 70 13.04 14.82 2.20
N HIS A 71 12.95 15.19 3.48
CA HIS A 71 13.94 16.05 4.13
C HIS A 71 15.30 15.37 4.16
N ASP A 72 15.39 14.09 4.51
CA ASP A 72 16.68 13.43 4.62
C ASP A 72 17.37 13.37 3.24
N LEU A 73 16.65 12.98 2.18
CA LEU A 73 17.20 12.81 0.83
C LEU A 73 17.50 14.12 0.11
N LEU A 74 16.67 15.15 0.28
CA LEU A 74 16.69 16.37 -0.55
C LEU A 74 16.83 17.67 0.26
N LYS A 75 16.85 17.60 1.59
CA LYS A 75 16.91 18.76 2.50
C LYS A 75 15.79 19.77 2.24
N VAL A 76 14.60 19.26 1.91
CA VAL A 76 13.41 20.08 1.64
C VAL A 76 12.58 20.28 2.91
N PRO A 77 11.83 21.39 3.04
CA PRO A 77 10.92 21.62 4.17
C PRO A 77 9.82 20.55 4.27
N LYS A 78 9.23 20.45 5.47
CA LYS A 78 8.01 19.65 5.72
C LYS A 78 6.88 20.03 4.76
N ALA A 79 5.99 19.08 4.48
CA ALA A 79 4.87 19.18 3.56
C ALA A 79 5.22 19.49 2.10
N THR A 80 6.50 19.43 1.69
CA THR A 80 6.90 19.62 0.29
C THR A 80 6.40 18.51 -0.63
N TYR A 81 6.31 17.28 -0.10
CA TYR A 81 5.86 16.11 -0.82
C TYR A 81 4.47 15.66 -0.36
N MET A 82 3.82 14.88 -1.20
CA MET A 82 2.59 14.15 -0.89
C MET A 82 2.62 12.77 -1.52
N VAL A 83 1.83 11.85 -0.96
CA VAL A 83 1.63 10.52 -1.54
C VAL A 83 0.83 10.64 -2.84
N ALA A 84 1.27 9.94 -3.87
CA ALA A 84 0.57 9.80 -5.15
C ALA A 84 0.09 8.37 -5.36
N ASP A 85 -0.71 8.18 -6.41
CA ASP A 85 -1.05 6.84 -6.89
C ASP A 85 0.21 6.09 -7.33
N SER A 86 0.22 4.79 -7.06
CA SER A 86 1.32 3.87 -7.33
C SER A 86 0.94 2.76 -8.30
N GLU A 87 -0.30 2.79 -8.82
CA GLU A 87 -0.77 1.90 -9.88
C GLU A 87 -0.45 2.44 -11.27
N TRP A 88 0.03 1.57 -12.15
CA TRP A 88 0.50 1.92 -13.49
C TRP A 88 -0.45 1.41 -14.56
N HIS A 89 -0.38 2.01 -15.74
CA HIS A 89 -1.26 1.69 -16.89
C HIS A 89 -1.19 0.24 -17.39
N ASN A 90 -0.17 -0.52 -16.99
CA ASN A 90 0.02 -1.93 -17.32
C ASN A 90 -0.53 -2.87 -16.23
N GLY A 91 -1.31 -2.35 -15.28
CA GLY A 91 -1.87 -3.09 -14.15
C GLY A 91 -0.85 -3.47 -13.07
N THR A 92 0.42 -3.06 -13.21
CA THR A 92 1.43 -3.26 -12.16
C THR A 92 1.38 -2.14 -11.14
N ARG A 93 1.87 -2.40 -9.93
CA ARG A 93 1.80 -1.44 -8.81
C ARG A 93 3.08 -1.42 -8.01
N SER A 94 3.65 -0.24 -7.80
CA SER A 94 4.74 -0.04 -6.84
C SER A 94 4.19 0.17 -5.43
N ASP A 95 5.05 0.09 -4.42
CA ASP A 95 4.58 0.18 -3.04
C ASP A 95 4.11 1.59 -2.69
N VAL A 96 5.00 2.58 -2.81
CA VAL A 96 4.70 3.98 -2.47
C VAL A 96 5.40 4.93 -3.44
N LEU A 97 4.69 5.96 -3.90
CA LEU A 97 5.24 7.06 -4.67
C LEU A 97 4.98 8.38 -3.94
N TYR A 98 6.03 9.16 -3.72
CA TYR A 98 5.91 10.56 -3.32
C TYR A 98 6.14 11.47 -4.52
N VAL A 99 5.29 12.48 -4.65
CA VAL A 99 5.43 13.53 -5.65
C VAL A 99 5.54 14.89 -4.97
N PRO A 100 6.33 15.83 -5.49
CA PRO A 100 6.33 17.18 -4.98
C PRO A 100 4.93 17.79 -5.15
N ARG A 101 4.53 18.66 -4.23
CA ARG A 101 3.33 19.48 -4.40
C ARG A 101 3.53 20.48 -5.55
N LEU A 102 2.43 20.90 -6.18
CA LEU A 102 2.40 21.73 -7.41
C LEU A 102 3.42 22.87 -7.46
N ALA A 103 3.65 23.56 -6.34
CA ALA A 103 4.61 24.67 -6.25
C ALA A 103 6.07 24.26 -6.49
N ALA A 104 6.44 23.01 -6.19
CA ALA A 104 7.81 22.48 -6.28
C ALA A 104 8.00 21.43 -7.39
N GLN A 105 6.92 21.05 -8.10
CA GLN A 105 6.93 19.94 -9.08
C GLN A 105 7.92 20.11 -10.24
N LYS A 106 8.27 21.35 -10.62
CA LYS A 106 9.20 21.59 -11.72
C LYS A 106 10.67 21.46 -11.32
N ALA A 107 10.98 21.52 -10.02
CA ALA A 107 12.36 21.53 -9.53
C ALA A 107 12.76 20.18 -8.91
N LEU A 108 11.81 19.47 -8.31
CA LEU A 108 12.09 18.30 -7.49
C LEU A 108 11.66 16.99 -8.17
N PRO A 109 12.43 15.90 -8.05
CA PRO A 109 12.05 14.61 -8.61
C PRO A 109 10.98 13.92 -7.76
N PRO A 110 10.13 13.05 -8.35
CA PRO A 110 9.37 12.08 -7.57
C PRO A 110 10.30 11.16 -6.76
N ILE A 111 9.81 10.61 -5.65
CA ILE A 111 10.53 9.62 -4.83
C ILE A 111 9.73 8.32 -4.86
N LEU A 112 10.29 7.30 -5.51
CA LEU A 112 9.71 5.95 -5.57
C LEU A 112 10.29 5.12 -4.42
N ILE A 113 9.43 4.47 -3.65
CA ILE A 113 9.81 3.66 -2.50
C ILE A 113 9.30 2.24 -2.67
N GLU A 114 10.19 1.28 -2.44
CA GLU A 114 9.89 -0.14 -2.43
C GLU A 114 10.35 -0.76 -1.11
N VAL A 115 9.52 -1.61 -0.52
CA VAL A 115 9.83 -2.38 0.67
C VAL A 115 9.79 -3.85 0.28
N GLN A 116 10.94 -4.50 0.29
CA GLN A 116 11.08 -5.83 -0.29
C GLN A 116 11.80 -6.77 0.67
N LEU A 117 11.26 -7.97 0.81
CA LEU A 117 11.90 -9.03 1.57
C LEU A 117 13.23 -9.43 0.92
N ILE A 118 13.20 -9.70 -0.39
CA ILE A 118 14.37 -10.16 -1.14
C ILE A 118 14.61 -9.26 -2.34
N ILE A 119 15.80 -8.67 -2.41
CA ILE A 119 16.24 -7.89 -3.57
C ILE A 119 17.07 -8.77 -4.48
N ASN A 120 16.57 -8.98 -5.70
CA ASN A 120 17.24 -9.77 -6.73
C ASN A 120 17.17 -9.12 -8.12
N GLU A 121 17.84 -9.72 -9.11
CA GLU A 121 17.83 -9.18 -10.48
C GLU A 121 16.42 -9.05 -11.07
N PRO A 122 15.51 -10.04 -10.95
CA PRO A 122 14.11 -9.87 -11.36
C PRO A 122 13.42 -8.67 -10.71
N PHE A 123 13.61 -8.47 -9.40
CA PHE A 123 13.09 -7.30 -8.69
C PHE A 123 13.71 -6.01 -9.25
N MET A 124 15.03 -5.94 -9.44
CA MET A 124 15.67 -4.74 -10.01
C MET A 124 15.14 -4.42 -11.42
N GLN A 125 14.88 -5.44 -12.25
CA GLN A 125 14.24 -5.23 -13.56
C GLN A 125 12.81 -4.69 -13.42
N LYS A 126 12.05 -5.18 -12.45
CA LYS A 126 10.70 -4.66 -12.12
C LYS A 126 10.78 -3.20 -11.68
N LEU A 127 11.73 -2.87 -10.81
CA LEU A 127 11.97 -1.53 -10.31
C LEU A 127 12.33 -0.55 -11.44
N VAL A 128 13.16 -0.96 -12.40
CA VAL A 128 13.44 -0.17 -13.61
C VAL A 128 12.15 0.17 -14.35
N ARG A 129 11.25 -0.80 -14.55
CA ARG A 129 9.95 -0.57 -15.21
C ARG A 129 9.09 0.43 -14.44
N TYR A 130 9.05 0.34 -13.13
CA TYR A 130 8.33 1.32 -12.29
C TYR A 130 8.87 2.73 -12.47
N CYS A 131 10.19 2.87 -12.53
CA CYS A 131 10.80 4.19 -12.76
C CYS A 131 10.49 4.75 -14.15
N GLN A 132 10.37 3.88 -15.17
CA GLN A 132 9.90 4.30 -16.49
C GLN A 132 8.43 4.75 -16.45
N SER A 133 7.55 4.06 -15.71
CA SER A 133 6.17 4.51 -15.51
C SER A 133 6.13 5.91 -14.85
N VAL A 134 6.95 6.12 -13.82
CA VAL A 134 7.08 7.43 -13.16
C VAL A 134 7.57 8.50 -14.15
N LEU A 135 8.58 8.20 -14.97
CA LEU A 135 9.07 9.11 -16.01
C LEU A 135 7.98 9.45 -17.03
N LEU A 136 7.21 8.46 -17.48
CA LEU A 136 6.15 8.67 -18.47
C LEU A 136 5.07 9.61 -17.95
N ILE A 137 4.71 9.51 -16.67
CA ILE A 137 3.66 10.32 -16.05
C ILE A 137 4.20 11.71 -15.64
N HIS A 138 5.32 11.74 -14.92
CA HIS A 138 5.84 12.95 -14.27
C HIS A 138 6.93 13.68 -15.07
N LYS A 139 7.40 13.10 -16.19
CA LYS A 139 8.42 13.66 -17.09
C LYS A 139 9.78 13.93 -16.42
N VAL A 140 10.02 13.34 -15.25
CA VAL A 140 11.26 13.45 -14.48
C VAL A 140 11.62 12.08 -13.92
N TYR A 141 12.89 11.69 -14.04
CA TYR A 141 13.38 10.46 -13.42
C TYR A 141 13.25 10.52 -11.88
N PRO A 142 12.79 9.45 -11.23
CA PRO A 142 12.63 9.43 -9.78
C PRO A 142 13.97 9.32 -9.05
N LEU A 143 13.97 9.74 -7.78
CA LEU A 143 14.85 9.14 -6.78
C LEU A 143 14.20 7.85 -6.29
N VAL A 144 14.98 6.81 -6.10
CA VAL A 144 14.48 5.50 -5.66
C VAL A 144 15.07 5.16 -4.30
N VAL A 145 14.24 4.66 -3.39
CA VAL A 145 14.64 4.13 -2.09
C VAL A 145 14.11 2.72 -1.97
N VAL A 146 14.99 1.76 -1.72
CA VAL A 146 14.61 0.37 -1.48
C VAL A 146 14.98 0.00 -0.04
N PHE A 147 13.98 -0.37 0.74
CA PHE A 147 14.17 -1.00 2.05
C PHE A 147 14.18 -2.51 1.85
N CYS A 148 15.32 -3.14 2.15
CA CYS A 148 15.52 -4.58 2.04
C CYS A 148 15.36 -5.22 3.42
N ILE A 149 14.32 -6.01 3.59
CA ILE A 149 13.94 -6.51 4.91
C ILE A 149 14.72 -7.77 5.31
N ASP A 150 14.93 -8.72 4.39
CA ASP A 150 15.71 -9.94 4.66
C ASP A 150 17.08 -9.85 3.97
N LYS A 151 17.13 -10.01 2.64
CA LYS A 151 18.43 -10.14 1.96
C LYS A 151 18.48 -9.65 0.53
N VAL A 152 19.70 -9.30 0.14
CA VAL A 152 20.07 -9.00 -1.25
C VAL A 152 20.68 -10.26 -1.86
N SER A 153 20.01 -10.84 -2.85
CA SER A 153 20.44 -12.05 -3.57
C SER A 153 20.51 -11.77 -5.07
N THR A 154 21.64 -11.91 -5.76
CA THR A 154 22.92 -12.50 -5.40
C THR A 154 23.92 -11.43 -4.91
N SER A 155 25.08 -11.85 -4.43
CA SER A 155 26.20 -10.93 -4.09
C SER A 155 26.54 -9.97 -5.24
N ASN A 156 26.30 -10.38 -6.49
CA ASN A 156 26.50 -9.53 -7.66
C ASN A 156 25.61 -8.29 -7.67
N VAL A 157 24.39 -8.38 -7.12
CA VAL A 157 23.49 -7.23 -6.97
C VAL A 157 24.08 -6.29 -5.93
N MET A 158 24.39 -6.80 -4.73
CA MET A 158 24.94 -5.98 -3.63
C MET A 158 26.27 -5.29 -4.01
N ASN A 159 27.14 -5.95 -4.77
CA ASN A 159 28.45 -5.40 -5.17
C ASN A 159 28.36 -4.13 -6.05
N LYS A 160 27.21 -3.91 -6.70
CA LYS A 160 26.92 -2.72 -7.51
C LYS A 160 26.48 -1.51 -6.67
N PHE A 161 26.21 -1.73 -5.38
CA PHE A 161 25.86 -0.68 -4.44
C PHE A 161 27.10 -0.27 -3.64
N LYS A 162 27.29 1.04 -3.46
CA LYS A 162 28.40 1.63 -2.71
C LYS A 162 27.89 2.51 -1.58
N PRO A 163 28.60 2.59 -0.44
CA PRO A 163 28.26 3.54 0.62
C PRO A 163 28.20 4.97 0.08
N VAL A 164 27.20 5.73 0.52
CA VAL A 164 27.14 7.18 0.26
C VAL A 164 28.08 7.88 1.24
N GLU A 165 28.99 8.73 0.75
CA GLU A 165 30.05 9.35 1.54
C GLU A 165 29.54 10.08 2.80
N GLU A 166 28.50 10.91 2.65
CA GLU A 166 27.89 11.65 3.78
C GLU A 166 26.95 10.78 4.65
N LYS A 167 26.56 9.61 4.14
CA LYS A 167 25.56 8.73 4.76
C LYS A 167 25.94 7.27 4.55
N PRO A 168 27.01 6.79 5.18
CA PRO A 168 27.59 5.51 4.84
C PRO A 168 26.70 4.32 5.23
N TRP A 169 25.64 4.54 6.03
CA TRP A 169 24.57 3.60 6.36
C TRP A 169 23.55 3.38 5.23
N MET A 170 23.60 4.21 4.19
CA MET A 170 22.79 4.12 2.98
C MET A 170 23.70 3.86 1.79
N TYR A 171 23.36 2.87 0.97
CA TYR A 171 24.16 2.58 -0.21
C TYR A 171 23.45 3.09 -1.46
N ALA A 172 24.20 3.58 -2.44
CA ALA A 172 23.69 4.01 -3.74
C ALA A 172 24.17 3.04 -4.84
N LEU A 173 23.31 2.77 -5.80
CA LEU A 173 23.67 2.00 -6.99
C LEU A 173 24.56 2.83 -7.92
N ASP A 174 25.67 2.25 -8.37
CA ASP A 174 26.68 2.93 -9.19
C ASP A 174 26.12 3.51 -10.50
N HIS A 175 25.20 2.78 -11.15
CA HIS A 175 24.66 3.14 -12.47
C HIS A 175 23.14 3.12 -12.48
N CYS A 176 22.54 4.31 -12.58
CA CYS A 176 21.09 4.52 -12.67
C CYS A 176 20.66 5.16 -14.01
N ASP A 177 21.59 5.30 -14.95
CA ASP A 177 21.39 6.06 -16.18
C ASP A 177 20.15 5.57 -16.95
N PHE A 178 19.38 6.54 -17.45
CA PHE A 178 18.18 6.32 -18.25
C PHE A 178 16.97 5.72 -17.53
N TRP A 179 17.02 5.50 -16.20
CA TRP A 179 15.86 5.02 -15.46
C TRP A 179 15.64 5.67 -14.10
N ALA A 180 16.66 6.17 -13.40
CA ALA A 180 16.50 6.91 -12.15
C ALA A 180 17.56 7.99 -11.98
N LYS A 181 17.28 8.98 -11.12
CA LYS A 181 18.30 9.98 -10.72
C LYS A 181 19.34 9.35 -9.79
N LYS A 182 18.87 8.59 -8.80
CA LYS A 182 19.67 7.77 -7.87
C LYS A 182 18.80 6.63 -7.38
N CYS A 183 19.42 5.50 -7.06
CA CYS A 183 18.76 4.38 -6.42
C CYS A 183 19.50 4.04 -5.12
N PHE A 184 18.81 4.19 -4.00
CA PHE A 184 19.33 3.92 -2.67
C PHE A 184 18.84 2.58 -2.16
N LEU A 185 19.68 1.93 -1.38
CA LEU A 185 19.44 0.67 -0.71
C LEU A 185 19.72 0.83 0.77
N LEU A 186 18.73 0.49 1.60
CA LEU A 186 18.86 0.34 3.04
C LEU A 186 18.53 -1.10 3.40
N SER A 187 19.48 -1.80 3.99
CA SER A 187 19.33 -3.19 4.42
C SER A 187 20.03 -3.40 5.74
N GLU A 188 19.76 -4.51 6.42
CA GLU A 188 20.48 -4.90 7.63
C GLU A 188 22.01 -4.74 7.44
N ARG A 189 22.53 -5.22 6.31
CA ARG A 189 23.95 -5.13 5.96
C ARG A 189 24.46 -3.69 5.80
N THR A 190 23.65 -2.76 5.30
CA THR A 190 24.08 -1.36 5.19
C THR A 190 24.00 -0.64 6.55
N LEU A 191 23.09 -1.07 7.42
CA LEU A 191 22.83 -0.45 8.72
C LEU A 191 23.81 -0.93 9.81
N LEU A 192 24.17 -2.23 9.84
CA LEU A 192 25.03 -2.85 10.88
C LEU A 192 26.48 -2.33 10.94
N GLY A 193 26.95 -1.64 9.89
CA GLY A 193 28.35 -1.19 9.78
C GLY A 193 28.68 0.11 10.50
N HIS A 194 27.70 0.78 11.11
CA HIS A 194 27.86 2.13 11.65
C HIS A 194 27.67 2.16 13.15
N PRO A 195 28.55 2.87 13.90
CA PRO A 195 28.36 3.07 15.31
C PRO A 195 26.98 3.69 15.52
N LEU A 196 26.16 3.00 16.29
CA LEU A 196 24.86 3.49 16.69
C LEU A 196 24.97 4.47 17.88
N ASP A 197 26.19 4.94 18.18
CA ASP A 197 26.50 5.90 19.22
C ASP A 197 26.46 7.30 18.59
N GLY A 198 25.34 8.01 18.80
CA GLY A 198 25.07 9.32 18.21
C GLY A 198 23.58 9.53 17.92
N ASP A 199 23.23 10.72 17.45
CA ASP A 199 21.86 11.02 17.00
C ASP A 199 21.60 10.30 15.68
N VAL A 200 20.81 9.23 15.72
CA VAL A 200 20.51 8.39 14.55
C VAL A 200 19.67 9.22 13.57
N PRO A 201 20.07 9.35 12.29
CA PRO A 201 19.26 10.08 11.33
C PRO A 201 17.85 9.50 11.22
N HIS A 202 16.83 10.35 11.07
CA HIS A 202 15.44 9.91 11.12
C HIS A 202 15.11 8.89 10.02
N LEU A 203 15.73 9.01 8.84
CA LEU A 203 15.60 8.01 7.77
C LEU A 203 16.30 6.68 8.10
N MET A 204 17.42 6.72 8.84
CA MET A 204 18.07 5.51 9.33
C MET A 204 17.22 4.83 10.40
N ALA A 205 16.59 5.60 11.30
CA ALA A 205 15.63 5.08 12.26
C ALA A 205 14.43 4.41 11.56
N LEU A 206 13.85 5.05 10.54
CA LEU A 206 12.80 4.44 9.71
C LEU A 206 13.26 3.12 9.07
N ALA A 207 14.51 3.07 8.57
CA ALA A 207 15.05 1.85 7.99
C ALA A 207 15.22 0.73 9.04
N LEU A 208 15.76 1.05 10.22
CA LEU A 208 15.88 0.11 11.33
C LEU A 208 14.52 -0.43 11.77
N PHE A 209 13.52 0.46 11.90
CA PHE A 209 12.14 0.07 12.21
C PHE A 209 11.61 -0.99 11.25
N LEU A 210 11.78 -0.78 9.94
CA LEU A 210 11.32 -1.74 8.93
C LEU A 210 12.13 -3.03 8.91
N VAL A 211 13.46 -2.94 9.06
CA VAL A 211 14.38 -4.09 8.90
C VAL A 211 14.40 -5.00 10.13
N GLU A 212 14.33 -4.45 11.35
CA GLU A 212 14.35 -5.26 12.57
C GLU A 212 13.06 -6.06 12.77
N GLN A 213 11.94 -5.59 12.20
CA GLN A 213 10.63 -6.24 12.27
C GLN A 213 10.19 -6.60 13.70
N ALA A 214 10.67 -5.86 14.70
CA ALA A 214 10.33 -6.13 16.08
C ALA A 214 8.82 -5.91 16.31
N PRO A 215 8.14 -6.82 17.05
CA PRO A 215 6.70 -6.73 17.27
C PRO A 215 6.30 -5.60 18.20
N SER A 216 7.21 -5.15 19.05
CA SER A 216 6.95 -4.07 20.00
C SER A 216 8.15 -3.15 20.12
N LEU A 217 7.87 -1.95 20.61
CA LEU A 217 8.89 -0.94 20.89
C LEU A 217 9.96 -1.48 21.85
N GLN A 218 9.57 -2.25 22.87
CA GLN A 218 10.51 -2.83 23.84
C GLN A 218 11.50 -3.81 23.20
N GLY A 219 11.08 -4.52 22.16
CA GLY A 219 11.92 -5.47 21.43
C GLY A 219 12.89 -4.81 20.44
N HIS A 220 12.71 -3.51 20.13
CA HIS A 220 13.52 -2.82 19.14
C HIS A 220 14.87 -2.37 19.73
N SER A 221 15.96 -2.50 18.96
CA SER A 221 17.31 -2.09 19.36
C SER A 221 17.48 -0.60 19.73
N ARG A 222 16.51 0.25 19.36
CA ARG A 222 16.54 1.72 19.49
C ARG A 222 15.25 2.26 20.10
N ARG A 223 14.69 1.56 21.07
CA ARG A 223 13.42 1.92 21.72
C ARG A 223 13.35 3.33 22.29
N ASP A 224 14.49 3.90 22.70
CA ASP A 224 14.56 5.25 23.27
C ASP A 224 14.61 6.35 22.19
N HIS A 225 14.79 5.98 20.91
CA HIS A 225 14.89 6.95 19.83
C HIS A 225 13.52 7.56 19.51
N PRO A 226 13.37 8.89 19.47
CA PRO A 226 12.07 9.55 19.34
C PRO A 226 11.34 9.19 18.04
N THR A 227 12.07 9.06 16.93
CA THR A 227 11.45 8.60 15.66
C THR A 227 10.97 7.14 15.74
N ILE A 228 11.69 6.25 16.45
CA ILE A 228 11.27 4.85 16.57
C ILE A 228 10.00 4.78 17.41
N ARG A 229 9.95 5.48 18.55
CA ARG A 229 8.75 5.59 19.39
C ARG A 229 7.56 6.07 18.55
N GLN A 230 7.75 7.14 17.79
CA GLN A 230 6.68 7.69 16.94
C GLN A 230 6.21 6.70 15.85
N LEU A 231 7.12 5.95 15.24
CA LEU A 231 6.77 4.95 14.22
C LEU A 231 5.96 3.80 14.81
N TYR A 232 6.26 3.36 16.04
CA TYR A 232 5.44 2.36 16.73
C TYR A 232 4.06 2.89 17.08
N LEU A 233 3.94 4.13 17.56
CA LEU A 233 2.64 4.75 17.80
C LEU A 233 1.78 4.75 16.53
N TYR A 234 2.34 5.21 15.40
CA TYR A 234 1.64 5.13 14.12
C TYR A 234 1.28 3.71 13.73
N ALA A 235 2.20 2.76 13.91
CA ALA A 235 1.94 1.37 13.55
C ALA A 235 0.80 0.76 14.35
N ILE A 236 0.75 1.03 15.66
CA ILE A 236 -0.30 0.52 16.54
C ILE A 236 -1.65 1.15 16.18
N ASP A 237 -1.71 2.46 16.00
CA ASP A 237 -2.94 3.15 15.60
C ASP A 237 -3.46 2.63 14.26
N LEU A 238 -2.58 2.50 13.26
CA LEU A 238 -2.92 1.94 11.96
C LEU A 238 -3.41 0.49 12.07
N CYS A 239 -2.82 -0.33 12.94
CA CYS A 239 -3.27 -1.69 13.17
C CYS A 239 -4.67 -1.74 13.82
N LYS A 240 -4.94 -0.85 14.79
CA LYS A 240 -6.25 -0.72 15.44
C LYS A 240 -7.31 -0.32 14.42
N GLU A 241 -7.03 0.70 13.59
CA GLU A 241 -7.92 1.13 12.49
C GLU A 241 -8.20 0.00 11.47
N GLU A 242 -7.16 -0.74 11.07
CA GLU A 242 -7.29 -1.87 10.16
C GLU A 242 -8.16 -2.99 10.74
N LEU A 243 -7.96 -3.32 12.01
CA LEU A 243 -8.74 -4.33 12.71
C LEU A 243 -10.21 -3.93 12.80
N ASP A 244 -10.49 -2.67 13.13
CA ASP A 244 -11.85 -2.16 13.21
C ASP A 244 -12.53 -2.09 11.84
N ARG A 245 -11.79 -1.75 10.78
CA ARG A 245 -12.29 -1.85 9.41
C ARG A 245 -12.62 -3.28 9.01
N LYS A 246 -11.77 -4.25 9.39
CA LYS A 246 -12.05 -5.69 9.16
C LYS A 246 -13.31 -6.13 9.89
N LYS A 247 -13.49 -5.75 11.16
CA LYS A 247 -14.72 -6.02 11.94
C LYS A 247 -15.96 -5.44 11.27
N LEU A 248 -15.91 -4.14 10.92
CA LEU A 248 -17.02 -3.47 10.24
C LEU A 248 -17.37 -4.15 8.90
N PHE A 249 -16.37 -4.56 8.14
CA PHE A 249 -16.60 -5.30 6.89
C PHE A 249 -17.35 -6.61 7.14
N VAL A 250 -16.94 -7.39 8.15
CA VAL A 250 -17.61 -8.64 8.54
C VAL A 250 -19.06 -8.37 8.96
N GLU A 251 -19.31 -7.34 9.76
CA GLU A 251 -20.66 -6.93 10.17
C GLU A 251 -21.54 -6.55 8.98
N VAL A 252 -21.01 -5.75 8.04
CA VAL A 252 -21.73 -5.35 6.82
C VAL A 252 -22.08 -6.58 5.98
N ILE A 253 -21.15 -7.51 5.78
CA ILE A 253 -21.42 -8.75 5.05
C ILE A 253 -22.49 -9.58 5.75
N ASP A 254 -22.45 -9.67 7.08
CA ASP A 254 -23.46 -10.40 7.85
C ASP A 254 -24.86 -9.80 7.65
N VAL A 255 -24.99 -8.47 7.77
CA VAL A 255 -26.25 -7.75 7.58
C VAL A 255 -26.78 -7.91 6.15
N VAL A 256 -25.93 -7.74 5.14
CA VAL A 256 -26.31 -7.89 3.73
C VAL A 256 -26.79 -9.31 3.45
N CYS A 257 -26.04 -10.33 3.85
CA CYS A 257 -26.41 -11.73 3.66
C CYS A 257 -27.72 -12.07 4.38
N ASN A 258 -27.89 -11.62 5.63
CA ASN A 258 -29.13 -11.86 6.39
C ASN A 258 -30.34 -11.20 5.75
N ASN A 259 -30.21 -9.95 5.29
CA ASN A 259 -31.30 -9.23 4.63
C ASN A 259 -31.66 -9.88 3.29
N ASN A 260 -30.66 -10.25 2.48
CA ASN A 260 -30.88 -10.96 1.23
C ASN A 260 -31.59 -12.29 1.46
N MET A 261 -31.15 -13.08 2.46
CA MET A 261 -31.81 -14.34 2.79
C MET A 261 -33.27 -14.13 3.21
N ARG A 262 -33.56 -13.15 4.07
CA ARG A 262 -34.94 -12.82 4.47
C ARG A 262 -35.83 -12.43 3.29
N ILE A 263 -35.31 -11.67 2.32
CA ILE A 263 -36.05 -11.28 1.11
C ILE A 263 -36.33 -12.52 0.25
N LEU A 264 -35.31 -13.36 0.05
CA LEU A 264 -35.43 -14.58 -0.74
C LEU A 264 -36.39 -15.60 -0.10
N ASP A 265 -36.37 -15.76 1.22
CA ASP A 265 -37.31 -16.62 1.94
C ASP A 265 -38.76 -16.12 1.80
N LYS A 266 -38.98 -14.80 1.88
CA LYS A 266 -40.31 -14.21 1.62
C LYS A 266 -40.76 -14.44 0.18
N ALA A 267 -39.88 -14.24 -0.80
CA ALA A 267 -40.18 -14.49 -2.21
C ALA A 267 -40.53 -15.97 -2.45
N LYS A 268 -39.78 -16.89 -1.84
CA LYS A 268 -40.04 -18.32 -1.90
C LYS A 268 -41.43 -18.65 -1.34
N ALA A 269 -41.75 -18.14 -0.15
CA ALA A 269 -43.04 -18.38 0.49
C ALA A 269 -44.24 -17.93 -0.36
N VAL A 270 -44.11 -16.80 -1.07
CA VAL A 270 -45.15 -16.33 -2.00
C VAL A 270 -45.26 -17.25 -3.22
N LEU A 271 -44.13 -17.64 -3.82
CA LEU A 271 -44.10 -18.43 -5.05
C LEU A 271 -44.55 -19.89 -4.87
N SER A 272 -44.41 -20.46 -3.68
CA SER A 272 -44.82 -21.84 -3.41
C SER A 272 -46.33 -22.10 -3.55
N SER A 273 -47.14 -21.04 -3.61
CA SER A 273 -48.59 -21.12 -3.87
C SER A 273 -48.96 -20.98 -5.35
N VAL A 274 -48.00 -20.67 -6.23
CA VAL A 274 -48.25 -20.35 -7.64
C VAL A 274 -47.81 -21.52 -8.54
N PRO A 275 -48.71 -22.10 -9.35
CA PRO A 275 -48.35 -23.18 -10.28
C PRO A 275 -47.33 -22.71 -11.34
N GLY A 276 -46.38 -23.59 -11.69
CA GLY A 276 -45.41 -23.35 -12.77
C GLY A 276 -44.16 -22.54 -12.39
N THR A 277 -43.93 -22.29 -11.09
CA THR A 277 -42.81 -21.44 -10.60
C THR A 277 -41.58 -22.23 -10.14
N SER A 278 -41.51 -23.53 -10.40
CA SER A 278 -40.43 -24.41 -9.91
C SER A 278 -39.01 -23.94 -10.27
N GLU A 279 -38.84 -23.38 -11.47
CA GLU A 279 -37.55 -22.83 -11.89
C GLU A 279 -37.16 -21.57 -11.09
N ALA A 280 -38.13 -20.71 -10.78
CA ALA A 280 -37.91 -19.54 -9.92
C ALA A 280 -37.56 -19.97 -8.49
N GLU A 281 -38.23 -20.98 -7.94
CA GLU A 281 -37.91 -21.53 -6.62
C GLU A 281 -36.50 -22.15 -6.56
N ARG A 282 -36.05 -22.78 -7.65
CA ARG A 282 -34.69 -23.31 -7.80
C ARG A 282 -33.66 -22.18 -7.75
N HIS A 283 -33.88 -21.10 -8.50
CA HIS A 283 -33.00 -19.93 -8.47
C HIS A 283 -32.96 -19.26 -7.10
N ILE A 284 -34.10 -19.10 -6.43
CA ILE A 284 -34.16 -18.55 -5.07
C ILE A 284 -33.39 -19.42 -4.09
N SER A 285 -33.55 -20.74 -4.16
CA SER A 285 -32.83 -21.69 -3.31
C SER A 285 -31.31 -21.63 -3.55
N SER A 286 -30.88 -21.47 -4.81
CA SER A 286 -29.48 -21.24 -5.14
C SER A 286 -28.95 -19.91 -4.59
N GLY A 287 -29.75 -18.84 -4.64
CA GLY A 287 -29.40 -17.54 -4.06
C GLY A 287 -29.27 -17.58 -2.54
N LEU A 288 -30.16 -18.32 -1.85
CA LEU A 288 -30.07 -18.56 -0.41
C LEU A 288 -28.77 -19.28 -0.05
N GLU A 289 -28.44 -20.33 -0.81
CA GLU A 289 -27.22 -21.10 -0.57
C GLU A 289 -25.96 -20.28 -0.82
N TYR A 290 -25.94 -19.45 -1.87
CA TYR A 290 -24.85 -18.52 -2.12
C TYR A 290 -24.63 -17.56 -0.93
N ASN A 291 -25.68 -16.94 -0.40
CA ASN A 291 -25.55 -16.03 0.76
C ASN A 291 -25.04 -16.78 2.01
N ARG A 292 -25.45 -18.04 2.23
CA ARG A 292 -24.90 -18.88 3.32
C ARG A 292 -23.42 -19.15 3.14
N GLN A 293 -22.98 -19.46 1.92
CA GLN A 293 -21.57 -19.72 1.62
C GLN A 293 -20.71 -18.47 1.83
N VAL A 294 -21.17 -17.30 1.34
CA VAL A 294 -20.50 -16.02 1.58
C VAL A 294 -20.40 -15.74 3.07
N LYS A 295 -21.50 -15.88 3.82
CA LYS A 295 -21.49 -15.68 5.28
C LYS A 295 -20.53 -16.63 5.99
N ARG A 296 -20.50 -17.92 5.65
CA ARG A 296 -19.52 -18.88 6.21
C ARG A 296 -18.08 -18.47 5.92
N LYS A 297 -17.80 -18.06 4.69
CA LYS A 297 -16.46 -17.68 4.24
C LYS A 297 -15.92 -16.44 4.97
N TYR A 298 -16.75 -15.44 5.22
CA TYR A 298 -16.30 -14.13 5.72
C TYR A 298 -16.65 -13.85 7.19
N VAL A 299 -17.63 -14.55 7.78
CA VAL A 299 -18.11 -14.28 9.15
C VAL A 299 -17.72 -15.39 10.13
N THR A 300 -17.52 -16.63 9.66
CA THR A 300 -17.31 -17.80 10.54
C THR A 300 -15.85 -18.23 10.66
N ILE A 301 -14.90 -17.54 10.02
CA ILE A 301 -13.47 -17.85 10.12
C ILE A 301 -12.81 -16.80 11.02
N ASN A 302 -12.70 -17.14 12.30
CA ASN A 302 -11.66 -16.62 13.18
C ASN A 302 -10.82 -17.82 13.64
N GLU A 303 -9.50 -17.62 13.58
CA GLU A 303 -8.44 -18.42 14.22
C GLU A 303 -8.11 -19.77 13.53
N ASP A 304 -6.90 -19.80 12.99
CA ASP A 304 -6.09 -20.95 12.58
C ASP A 304 -6.42 -21.68 11.26
N ASP A 305 -5.43 -21.58 10.35
CA ASP A 305 -5.01 -22.58 9.37
C ASP A 305 -5.81 -22.82 8.05
N ILE A 306 -5.06 -22.59 6.95
CA ILE A 306 -4.98 -23.34 5.66
C ILE A 306 -5.27 -22.53 4.38
N PRO A 307 -4.48 -22.75 3.30
CA PRO A 307 -4.43 -21.91 2.11
C PRO A 307 -5.73 -21.94 1.31
N LEU A 308 -6.11 -20.75 0.86
CA LEU A 308 -7.27 -20.47 0.04
C LEU A 308 -7.24 -21.31 -1.26
N GLU A 309 -8.20 -22.22 -1.41
CA GLU A 309 -8.62 -22.63 -2.75
C GLU A 309 -9.27 -21.41 -3.45
N PRO A 310 -8.93 -21.14 -4.72
CA PRO A 310 -9.66 -20.14 -5.49
C PRO A 310 -11.12 -20.55 -5.62
N LEU A 311 -11.99 -19.54 -5.74
CA LEU A 311 -13.42 -19.75 -6.00
C LEU A 311 -13.61 -20.80 -7.11
N PRO A 312 -14.60 -21.72 -7.01
CA PRO A 312 -15.04 -22.41 -8.19
C PRO A 312 -15.54 -21.33 -9.15
N SER A 313 -14.80 -21.13 -10.24
CA SER A 313 -15.29 -20.45 -11.42
C SER A 313 -16.67 -21.03 -11.69
N GLY A 314 -17.72 -20.20 -11.59
CA GLY A 314 -19.07 -20.63 -11.87
C GLY A 314 -19.08 -21.28 -13.24
N SER A 315 -19.18 -22.61 -13.25
CA SER A 315 -19.20 -23.42 -14.46
C SER A 315 -20.51 -23.15 -15.19
N LEU A 316 -20.54 -22.10 -16.00
CA LEU A 316 -21.07 -22.27 -17.34
C LEU A 316 -20.09 -23.24 -17.99
N LYS A 317 -20.52 -24.50 -18.16
CA LYS A 317 -19.74 -25.58 -18.78
C LYS A 317 -18.84 -25.01 -19.87
N GLU A 318 -17.55 -24.91 -19.56
CA GLU A 318 -16.52 -24.74 -20.58
C GLU A 318 -16.62 -26.00 -21.42
N ARG A 319 -17.19 -25.84 -22.62
CA ARG A 319 -16.82 -26.74 -23.72
C ARG A 319 -15.31 -26.66 -23.81
N GLU A 320 -14.65 -27.81 -23.84
CA GLU A 320 -13.22 -27.93 -24.12
C GLU A 320 -12.85 -27.02 -25.30
N TRP A 321 -12.19 -25.90 -25.01
CA TRP A 321 -11.74 -24.96 -26.03
C TRP A 321 -10.36 -25.41 -26.49
N GLN A 322 -10.36 -26.12 -27.61
CA GLN A 322 -9.15 -26.41 -28.37
C GLN A 322 -8.48 -25.09 -28.81
N ASN A 323 -7.14 -25.06 -28.79
CA ASN A 323 -6.21 -24.07 -29.35
C ASN A 323 -6.27 -22.61 -28.86
N THR A 324 -5.31 -22.23 -28.01
CA THR A 324 -4.98 -20.84 -27.65
C THR A 324 -4.49 -19.99 -28.83
N ASN A 325 -3.91 -20.61 -29.86
CA ASN A 325 -3.38 -19.89 -31.04
C ASN A 325 -4.48 -19.26 -31.91
N GLU A 326 -5.60 -19.96 -32.13
CA GLU A 326 -6.73 -19.43 -32.91
C GLU A 326 -7.40 -18.24 -32.21
N ARG A 327 -7.36 -18.21 -30.87
CA ARG A 327 -7.90 -17.11 -30.08
C ARG A 327 -7.10 -15.82 -30.25
N ASP A 328 -5.79 -15.94 -30.30
CA ASP A 328 -4.90 -14.79 -30.51
C ASP A 328 -5.01 -14.25 -31.94
N ASP A 329 -5.21 -15.12 -32.93
CA ASP A 329 -5.35 -14.71 -34.33
C ASP A 329 -6.71 -14.04 -34.61
N ASP A 330 -7.80 -14.55 -34.01
CA ASP A 330 -9.11 -13.88 -34.03
C ASP A 330 -9.06 -12.49 -33.38
N LEU A 331 -8.37 -12.36 -32.24
CA LEU A 331 -8.25 -11.08 -31.55
C LEU A 331 -7.40 -10.09 -32.35
N LYS A 332 -6.28 -10.54 -32.92
CA LYS A 332 -5.43 -9.72 -33.80
C LYS A 332 -6.21 -9.20 -35.00
N PHE A 333 -7.03 -10.04 -35.64
CA PHE A 333 -7.87 -9.62 -36.76
C PHE A 333 -8.82 -8.48 -36.34
N ILE A 334 -9.53 -8.63 -35.23
CA ILE A 334 -10.50 -7.61 -34.76
C ILE A 334 -9.80 -6.30 -34.40
N VAL A 335 -8.61 -6.36 -33.78
CA VAL A 335 -7.81 -5.18 -33.45
C VAL A 335 -7.33 -4.47 -34.72
N GLN A 336 -6.76 -5.20 -35.67
CA GLN A 336 -6.32 -4.65 -36.95
C GLN A 336 -7.47 -4.07 -37.77
N TYR A 337 -8.62 -4.75 -37.81
CA TYR A 337 -9.81 -4.24 -38.46
C TYR A 337 -10.23 -2.90 -37.86
N ARG A 338 -10.21 -2.77 -36.52
CA ARG A 338 -10.52 -1.51 -35.84
C ARG A 338 -9.50 -0.41 -36.15
N GLU A 339 -8.21 -0.71 -36.13
CA GLU A 339 -7.14 0.26 -36.38
C GLU A 339 -7.14 0.78 -37.82
N ASN A 340 -7.51 -0.07 -38.78
CA ASN A 340 -7.58 0.29 -40.19
C ASN A 340 -8.86 1.06 -40.58
N HIS A 341 -9.81 1.23 -39.66
CA HIS A 341 -11.04 1.99 -39.90
C HIS A 341 -11.01 3.38 -39.25
N VAL A 342 -11.13 4.42 -40.07
CA VAL A 342 -11.26 5.81 -39.59
C VAL A 342 -12.73 6.14 -39.35
N GLY A 343 -13.12 6.27 -38.08
CA GLY A 343 -14.46 6.69 -37.65
C GLY A 343 -15.29 5.61 -36.94
N LYS A 344 -16.61 5.75 -36.93
CA LYS A 344 -17.51 4.74 -36.34
C LYS A 344 -17.55 3.50 -37.22
N TRP A 345 -16.94 2.42 -36.75
CA TRP A 345 -16.98 1.11 -37.40
C TRP A 345 -18.22 0.29 -36.99
N SER A 346 -18.56 -0.71 -37.82
CA SER A 346 -19.74 -1.58 -37.63
C SER A 346 -19.32 -3.00 -37.30
N TRP A 347 -19.81 -3.52 -36.17
CA TRP A 347 -19.58 -4.90 -35.77
C TRP A 347 -20.20 -5.94 -36.72
N VAL A 348 -21.26 -5.56 -37.42
CA VAL A 348 -21.87 -6.40 -38.47
C VAL A 348 -20.88 -6.62 -39.60
N LYS A 349 -20.28 -5.54 -40.10
CA LYS A 349 -19.28 -5.59 -41.18
C LYS A 349 -17.98 -6.27 -40.76
N CYS A 350 -17.56 -6.08 -39.51
CA CYS A 350 -16.41 -6.78 -38.96
C CYS A 350 -16.63 -8.31 -38.96
N LEU A 351 -17.83 -8.77 -38.62
CA LEU A 351 -18.14 -10.20 -38.58
C LEU A 351 -18.21 -10.79 -39.99
N GLU A 352 -18.85 -10.09 -40.92
CA GLU A 352 -18.92 -10.50 -42.34
C GLU A 352 -17.52 -10.62 -42.96
N GLU A 353 -16.65 -9.62 -42.74
CA GLU A 353 -15.27 -9.63 -43.25
C GLU A 353 -14.41 -10.70 -42.58
N ALA A 354 -14.60 -10.92 -41.27
CA ALA A 354 -13.89 -11.97 -40.56
C ALA A 354 -14.24 -13.35 -41.15
N HIS A 355 -15.53 -13.63 -41.35
CA HIS A 355 -15.98 -14.89 -41.94
C HIS A 355 -15.52 -15.06 -43.39
N ALA A 356 -15.44 -13.97 -44.16
CA ALA A 356 -14.91 -14.02 -45.53
C ALA A 356 -13.41 -14.37 -45.58
N GLN A 357 -12.68 -14.12 -44.49
CA GLN A 357 -11.23 -14.39 -44.37
C GLN A 357 -10.94 -15.59 -43.45
N ASP A 358 -11.92 -16.46 -43.20
CA ASP A 358 -11.85 -17.62 -42.30
C ASP A 358 -11.40 -17.30 -40.85
N HIS A 359 -11.56 -16.06 -40.43
CA HIS A 359 -11.34 -15.59 -39.06
C HIS A 359 -12.66 -15.52 -38.29
N CYS A 360 -12.62 -15.67 -36.97
CA CYS A 360 -13.78 -15.55 -36.07
C CYS A 360 -14.96 -16.48 -36.41
N THR A 361 -14.70 -17.60 -37.10
CA THR A 361 -15.72 -18.55 -37.60
C THR A 361 -16.54 -19.20 -36.48
N ARG A 362 -15.99 -19.24 -35.26
CA ARG A 362 -16.68 -19.69 -34.03
C ARG A 362 -17.79 -18.75 -33.54
N PHE A 363 -17.82 -17.49 -34.00
CA PHE A 363 -18.85 -16.53 -33.61
C PHE A 363 -19.92 -16.44 -34.70
N ALA A 364 -21.10 -17.00 -34.42
CA ALA A 364 -22.24 -16.92 -35.34
C ALA A 364 -23.00 -15.58 -35.25
N THR A 365 -22.69 -14.73 -34.26
CA THR A 365 -23.43 -13.50 -33.99
C THR A 365 -22.52 -12.33 -33.67
N VAL A 366 -23.01 -11.14 -33.99
CA VAL A 366 -22.35 -9.85 -33.70
C VAL A 366 -22.12 -9.64 -32.21
N GLU A 367 -23.06 -10.08 -31.36
CA GLU A 367 -22.89 -9.95 -29.90
C GLU A 367 -21.83 -10.91 -29.36
N GLY A 368 -21.62 -12.06 -30.02
CA GLY A 368 -20.57 -13.02 -29.70
C GLY A 368 -19.16 -12.43 -29.88
N ILE A 369 -18.87 -11.87 -31.06
CA ILE A 369 -17.57 -11.25 -31.35
C ILE A 369 -17.34 -9.99 -30.49
N ARG A 370 -18.40 -9.22 -30.21
CA ARG A 370 -18.33 -8.03 -29.35
C ARG A 370 -18.01 -8.37 -27.90
N THR A 371 -18.66 -9.41 -27.36
CA THR A 371 -18.40 -9.90 -26.00
C THR A 371 -16.99 -10.48 -25.89
N PHE A 372 -16.54 -11.21 -26.91
CA PHE A 372 -15.18 -11.74 -27.01
C PHE A 372 -14.13 -10.62 -26.95
N TYR A 373 -14.27 -9.60 -27.80
CA TYR A 373 -13.37 -8.45 -27.83
C TYR A 373 -13.34 -7.68 -26.50
N LYS A 374 -14.52 -7.44 -25.90
CA LYS A 374 -14.61 -6.76 -24.59
C LYS A 374 -13.90 -7.53 -23.48
N ARG A 375 -14.06 -8.85 -23.43
CA ARG A 375 -13.39 -9.69 -22.42
C ARG A 375 -11.89 -9.76 -22.63
N ALA A 376 -11.44 -9.75 -23.88
CA ALA A 376 -10.02 -9.85 -24.21
C ALA A 376 -9.23 -8.55 -23.97
N ILE A 377 -9.91 -7.41 -23.79
CA ILE A 377 -9.28 -6.11 -23.50
C ILE A 377 -9.43 -5.70 -22.03
N MET A 378 -10.37 -6.32 -21.29
CA MET A 378 -10.56 -6.09 -19.85
C MET A 378 -9.73 -7.03 -18.96
N ASN A 379 -9.15 -8.09 -19.53
CA ASN A 379 -8.10 -8.91 -18.94
C ASN A 379 -6.76 -8.48 -19.54
#